data_AF-A0A9E5L5E7-F1
#
_entry.id   AF-A0A9E5L5E7-F1
#
_cell.length_a   1.000
_cell.length_b   1.000
_cell.length_c   1.000
_cell.angle_alpha   90.00
_cell.angle_beta   90.00
_cell.angle_gamma   90.00
#
_symmetry.space_group_name_H-M   'P 1'
#
loop_
_entity.id
_entity.type
_entity.pdbx_description
1 polymer ?
#
loop_
_entity_poly.entity_id
_entity_poly.type
_entity_poly.pdbx_seq_one_letter_code
_entity_poly.pdbx_strand_id
1 'polypeptide(L)' 'MLEVDEYTDAEIKYNPSKPSMIPIRLIDISKAESVLGFKAKTGLREGITKTIEWYRNRRKLV' A
#
# COMPACT_ATOMS: atom_id res chain seq x y z
N MET A 1 -4.71 -8.82 -2.46
CA MET A 1 -3.52 -7.96 -2.66
C MET A 1 -2.43 -8.61 -3.49
N LEU A 2 -1.97 -9.81 -3.14
CA LEU A 2 -1.01 -10.55 -3.96
C LEU A 2 -1.51 -10.78 -5.40
N GLU A 3 -2.82 -10.94 -5.56
CA GLU A 3 -3.52 -10.96 -6.85
C GLU A 3 -3.24 -9.74 -7.76
N VAL A 4 -2.87 -8.58 -7.20
CA VAL A 4 -2.53 -7.38 -7.99
C VAL A 4 -1.25 -7.60 -8.79
N ASP A 5 -0.37 -8.47 -8.30
CA ASP A 5 0.90 -8.81 -8.94
C ASP A 5 0.88 -10.20 -9.60
N GLU A 6 -0.31 -10.82 -9.69
CA GLU A 6 -0.50 -12.22 -10.14
C GLU A 6 0.28 -13.26 -9.32
N TYR A 7 0.75 -12.89 -8.12
CA TYR A 7 1.56 -13.75 -7.26
C TYR A 7 0.69 -14.53 -6.27
N THR A 8 -0.30 -15.26 -6.78
CA THR A 8 -1.39 -15.87 -5.98
C THR A 8 -0.96 -17.07 -5.14
N ASP A 9 0.08 -17.79 -5.55
CA ASP A 9 0.52 -19.04 -4.92
C ASP A 9 1.61 -18.83 -3.86
N ALA A 10 1.75 -17.59 -3.37
CA ALA A 10 2.77 -17.25 -2.40
C ALA A 10 2.48 -17.83 -1.00
N GLU A 11 3.47 -18.48 -0.40
CA GLU A 11 3.38 -18.92 1.00
C GLU A 11 3.70 -17.74 1.95
N ILE A 12 2.68 -17.22 2.64
CA ILE A 12 2.86 -16.14 3.62
C ILE A 12 3.22 -16.73 4.99
N LYS A 13 4.45 -16.49 5.46
CA LYS A 13 4.90 -16.89 6.80
C LYS A 13 4.99 -15.69 7.74
N TYR A 14 4.18 -15.70 8.79
CA TYR A 14 4.30 -14.73 9.88
C TYR A 14 5.42 -15.15 10.84
N ASN A 15 6.34 -14.23 11.15
CA ASN A 15 7.44 -14.49 12.07
C ASN A 15 7.26 -13.70 13.38
N PRO A 16 6.81 -14.34 14.48
CA PRO A 16 6.56 -13.66 15.75
C PRO A 16 7.83 -13.28 16.53
N SER A 17 9.02 -13.73 16.09
CA SER A 17 10.30 -13.34 16.73
C SER A 17 10.68 -11.89 16.46
N LYS A 18 10.00 -11.21 15.51
CA LYS A 18 10.22 -9.80 15.20
C LYS A 18 9.28 -8.92 16.03
N PRO A 19 9.74 -7.74 16.48
CA PRO A 19 8.90 -6.84 17.26
C PRO A 19 7.68 -6.42 16.43
N SER A 20 6.50 -6.46 17.05
CA SER A 20 5.29 -5.90 16.47
C SER A 20 5.22 -4.40 16.74
N MET A 21 4.48 -3.69 15.90
CA MET A 21 4.10 -2.29 16.13
C MET A 21 2.67 -2.21 16.66
N ILE A 22 2.22 -0.99 16.93
CA ILE A 22 0.83 -0.69 17.31
C ILE A 22 -0.12 -1.37 16.30
N PRO A 23 -1.06 -2.23 16.76
CA PRO A 23 -1.87 -3.06 15.87
C PRO A 23 -2.71 -2.27 14.87
N ILE A 24 -3.22 -1.11 15.27
CA ILE A 24 -4.05 -0.24 14.44
C ILE A 24 -3.58 1.20 14.64
N ARG A 25 -3.28 1.87 13.53
CA ARG A 25 -2.96 3.30 13.51
C ARG A 25 -3.69 3.96 12.36
N LEU A 26 -4.68 4.78 12.71
CA LEU A 26 -5.52 5.52 11.77
C LEU A 26 -5.34 7.01 12.00
N ILE A 27 -5.45 7.80 10.93
CA ILE A 27 -5.35 9.26 10.97
C ILE A 27 -6.71 9.82 10.54
N ASP A 28 -7.28 10.69 11.36
CA ASP A 28 -8.44 11.48 10.96
C ASP A 28 -8.00 12.63 10.04
N ILE A 29 -8.57 12.68 8.84
CA ILE A 29 -8.27 13.67 7.81
C ILE A 29 -9.34 14.77 7.72
N SER A 30 -10.32 14.81 8.62
CA SER A 30 -11.45 15.76 8.59
C SER A 30 -11.00 17.23 8.56
N LYS A 31 -9.90 17.56 9.27
CA LYS A 31 -9.34 18.92 9.24
C LYS A 31 -8.73 19.29 7.88
N ALA A 32 -8.07 18.35 7.22
CA ALA A 32 -7.51 18.59 5.88
C ALA A 32 -8.63 18.71 4.83
N GLU A 33 -9.69 17.91 4.97
CA GLU A 33 -10.87 18.04 4.14
C GLU A 33 -11.54 19.41 4.31
N SER A 34 -11.75 19.87 5.54
CA SER A 34 -12.46 21.14 5.79
C SER A 34 -11.65 22.38 5.40
N VAL A 35 -10.34 22.38 5.67
CA VAL A 35 -9.48 23.56 5.45
C VAL A 35 -8.94 23.61 4.02
N LEU A 36 -8.63 22.46 3.42
CA LEU A 36 -7.94 22.38 2.13
C LEU A 36 -8.80 21.76 1.03
N GLY A 37 -10.00 21.26 1.34
CA GLY A 37 -10.78 20.45 0.41
C GLY A 37 -10.10 19.12 0.07
N PHE A 38 -9.13 18.68 0.88
CA PHE A 38 -8.34 17.49 0.57
C PHE A 38 -9.20 16.22 0.71
N LYS A 39 -9.16 15.38 -0.33
CA LYS A 39 -9.74 14.03 -0.31
C LYS A 39 -8.75 13.06 -0.92
N ALA A 40 -8.51 11.94 -0.24
CA ALA A 40 -7.72 10.85 -0.78
C ALA A 40 -8.47 10.23 -1.98
N LYS A 41 -7.88 10.33 -3.17
CA LYS A 41 -8.50 9.81 -4.41
C LYS A 41 -8.04 8.40 -4.75
N THR A 42 -6.82 8.05 -4.35
CA THR A 42 -6.20 6.76 -4.66
C THR A 42 -6.55 5.74 -3.59
N GLY A 43 -7.29 4.70 -3.99
CA GLY A 43 -7.55 3.56 -3.12
C GLY A 43 -6.31 2.68 -2.94
N LEU A 44 -6.32 1.83 -1.91
CA LEU A 44 -5.16 0.99 -1.59
C LEU A 44 -4.75 0.04 -2.72
N ARG A 45 -5.73 -0.63 -3.38
CA ARG A 45 -5.47 -1.51 -4.53
C ARG A 45 -4.88 -0.74 -5.72
N GLU A 46 -5.46 0.41 -6.05
CA GLU A 46 -5.01 1.27 -7.14
C GLU A 46 -3.59 1.78 -6.88
N GLY A 47 -3.30 2.23 -5.66
CA GLY A 47 -1.98 2.71 -5.26
C GLY A 47 -0.89 1.62 -5.37
N ILE A 48 -1.19 0.40 -4.93
CA ILE A 48 -0.27 -0.74 -5.06
C ILE A 48 -0.03 -1.07 -6.54
N THR A 49 -1.08 -1.10 -7.36
CA THR A 49 -0.99 -1.37 -8.80
C THR A 49 -0.03 -0.38 -9.48
N LYS A 50 -0.28 0.93 -9.30
CA LYS A 50 0.57 2.00 -9.85
C LYS A 50 2.02 1.90 -9.38
N THR A 51 2.23 1.49 -8.13
CA THR A 51 3.57 1.34 -7.55
C THR A 51 4.35 0.18 -8.19
N ILE A 52 3.69 -0.98 -8.37
CA ILE A 52 4.28 -2.15 -9.03
C ILE A 52 4.64 -1.83 -10.48
N GLU A 53 3.72 -1.20 -11.22
CA GLU A 53 3.94 -0.78 -12.61
C GLU A 53 5.15 0.16 -12.73
N TRP A 54 5.19 1.19 -11.89
CA TRP A 54 6.31 2.13 -11.83
C TRP A 54 7.64 1.41 -11.55
N TYR A 55 7.67 0.50 -10.56
CA TYR A 55 8.88 -0.22 -10.17
C TYR A 55 9.40 -1.12 -11.30
N ARG A 56 8.50 -1.86 -11.96
CA ARG A 56 8.84 -2.73 -13.11
C ARG A 56 9.36 -1.92 -14.29
N ASN A 57 8.73 -0.79 -14.60
CA ASN A 57 9.16 0.08 -15.69
C ASN A 57 10.54 0.70 -15.45
N ARG A 58 10.89 1.01 -14.20
CA ARG A 58 12.24 1.48 -13.86
C ARG A 58 13.30 0.39 -13.85
N ARG A 59 12.94 -0.86 -13.52
CA ARG A 59 13.86 -1.99 -13.57
C ARG A 59 14.19 -2.48 -14.99
N LYS A 60 13.33 -2.21 -15.98
CA LYS A 60 13.60 -2.53 -17.40
C LYS A 60 14.68 -1.64 -18.05
N LEU A 61 15.27 -0.70 -17.30
CA LEU A 61 16.31 0.22 -17.77
C LEU A 61 17.74 -0.18 -17.33
N VAL A 62 17.95 -1.43 -16.91
CA VAL A 62 19.27 -1.99 -16.58
C VAL A 62 19.49 -3.28 -17.36
#